data_AF-A0A067DCV8-F1
#
_entry.id   AF-A0A067DCV8-F1
#
_cell.length_a   1.000
_cell.length_b   1.000
_cell.length_c   1.000
_cell.angle_alpha   90.00
_cell.angle_beta   90.00
_cell.angle_gamma   90.00
#
_symmetry.space_group_name_H-M   'P 1'
#
loop_
_entity.id
_entity.type
_entity.pdbx_description
1 polymer ?
#
loop_
_entity_poly.entity_id
_entity_poly.type
_entity_poly.pdbx_seq_one_letter_code
_entity_poly.pdbx_strand_id
1 'polypeptide(L)'
;MTEVVVCDEYETANIKEEIVFSKLITLSLYDLDSLTSFSSANYTFKFPSLQDLSVIGCPKMKIFTKGESTTPPRVNVWYGRSEDKLRWSNNDLNTIIQQLHQEKVR
;
A
#
# COMPACT_ATOMS: atom_id res chain seq x y z
N MET A 1 2.89 47.69 -13.75
CA MET A 1 3.47 47.52 -12.41
C MET A 1 2.38 46.89 -11.58
N THR A 2 2.46 45.60 -11.31
CA THR A 2 1.45 44.85 -10.54
C THR A 2 2.09 44.45 -9.22
N GLU A 3 1.60 45.03 -8.14
CA GLU A 3 1.89 44.62 -6.78
C GLU A 3 1.19 43.28 -6.53
N VAL A 4 1.97 42.23 -6.26
CA VAL A 4 1.44 40.97 -5.77
C VAL A 4 1.52 41.03 -4.25
N VAL A 5 0.34 41.05 -3.61
CA VAL A 5 0.19 41.01 -2.17
C VAL A 5 0.72 39.67 -1.67
N VAL A 6 1.67 39.74 -0.72
CA VAL A 6 2.14 38.59 0.04
C VAL A 6 0.98 38.08 0.89
N CYS A 7 0.53 36.87 0.62
CA CYS A 7 -0.30 36.13 1.57
C CYS A 7 0.66 35.39 2.49
N ASP A 8 0.57 35.73 3.77
CA ASP A 8 1.34 35.16 4.87
C ASP A 8 1.34 33.62 4.86
N GLU A 9 2.46 33.11 5.34
CA GLU A 9 2.81 31.72 5.61
C GLU A 9 1.61 30.85 6.03
N TYR A 10 1.13 30.04 5.10
CA TYR A 10 0.69 28.70 5.44
C TYR A 10 1.77 27.75 4.92
N GLU A 11 2.67 27.37 5.82
CA GLU A 11 3.18 25.99 5.79
C GLU A 11 1.96 25.08 5.82
N THR A 12 1.35 24.78 4.67
CA THR A 12 0.77 23.46 4.46
C THR A 12 1.95 22.52 4.44
N ALA A 13 2.48 22.24 5.64
CA ALA A 13 3.18 21.02 5.91
C ALA A 13 2.41 19.92 5.18
N ASN A 14 3.16 19.07 4.53
CA ASN A 14 2.75 17.98 3.66
C ASN A 14 1.97 16.92 4.47
N ILE A 15 0.84 17.29 5.10
CA ILE A 15 0.04 16.44 5.98
C ILE A 15 -0.67 15.44 5.08
N LYS A 16 -0.02 14.32 4.81
CA LYS A 16 -0.68 13.15 4.25
C LYS A 16 -1.78 12.74 5.23
N GLU A 17 -3.02 12.69 4.77
CA GLU A 17 -4.12 12.19 5.60
C GLU A 17 -3.81 10.74 6.01
N GLU A 18 -4.06 10.43 7.28
CA GLU A 18 -3.75 9.14 7.88
C GLU A 18 -5.03 8.32 8.08
N ILE A 19 -5.02 7.08 7.60
CA ILE A 19 -6.11 6.12 7.76
C ILE A 19 -5.58 4.94 8.57
N VAL A 20 -6.21 4.67 9.71
CA VAL A 20 -5.79 3.61 10.64
C VAL A 20 -6.82 2.50 10.68
N PHE A 21 -6.42 1.31 10.23
CA PHE A 21 -7.18 0.06 10.35
C PHE A 21 -6.72 -0.69 11.61
N SER A 22 -7.11 -0.17 12.78
CA SER A 22 -6.57 -0.60 14.07
C SER A 22 -6.88 -2.05 14.47
N LYS A 23 -7.89 -2.67 13.87
CA LYS A 23 -8.35 -4.02 14.18
C LYS A 23 -8.33 -4.98 12.99
N LEU A 24 -7.83 -4.54 11.84
CA LEU A 24 -7.79 -5.38 10.64
C LEU A 24 -6.66 -6.40 10.79
N ILE A 25 -7.04 -7.66 10.98
CA ILE A 25 -6.09 -8.78 11.15
C ILE A 25 -5.73 -9.38 9.79
N THR A 26 -6.71 -9.50 8.90
CA THR A 26 -6.56 -10.11 7.57
C THR A 26 -7.09 -9.18 6.50
N LEU A 27 -6.32 -9.00 5.43
CA LEU A 27 -6.73 -8.29 4.22
C LEU A 27 -6.55 -9.23 3.03
N SER A 28 -7.62 -9.45 2.26
CA SER A 28 -7.56 -10.34 1.10
C SER A 28 -8.17 -9.70 -0.14
N LEU A 29 -7.43 -9.79 -1.23
CA LEU A 29 -7.76 -9.29 -2.56
C LEU A 29 -7.65 -10.48 -3.53
N TYR A 30 -8.78 -10.89 -4.11
CA TYR A 30 -8.91 -12.09 -4.94
C TYR A 30 -9.52 -11.77 -6.30
N ASP A 31 -8.87 -12.25 -7.37
CA ASP A 31 -9.37 -12.25 -8.75
C ASP A 31 -9.81 -10.86 -9.25
N LEU A 32 -9.09 -9.83 -8.82
CA LEU A 32 -9.32 -8.45 -9.24
C LEU A 32 -8.42 -8.08 -10.43
N ASP A 33 -8.81 -8.53 -11.62
CA ASP A 33 -8.04 -8.38 -12.87
C ASP A 33 -7.69 -6.93 -13.25
N SER A 34 -8.51 -5.98 -12.81
CA SER A 34 -8.31 -4.54 -13.09
C SER A 34 -7.73 -3.75 -11.93
N LEU A 35 -7.51 -4.36 -10.76
CA LEU A 35 -6.97 -3.66 -9.61
C LEU A 35 -5.50 -3.33 -9.83
N THR A 36 -5.15 -2.05 -9.71
CA THR A 36 -3.77 -1.55 -9.90
C THR A 36 -3.09 -1.21 -8.58
N SER A 37 -3.87 -0.83 -7.57
CA SER A 37 -3.46 -0.58 -6.18
C SER A 37 -4.67 -0.69 -5.24
N PHE A 38 -4.43 -0.91 -3.94
CA PHE A 38 -5.45 -0.87 -2.88
C PHE A 38 -6.06 0.53 -2.73
N SER A 39 -5.23 1.56 -2.87
CA SER A 39 -5.67 2.96 -2.92
C SER A 39 -4.85 3.75 -3.94
N SER A 40 -5.52 4.65 -4.66
CA SER A 40 -4.90 5.63 -5.55
C SER A 40 -4.62 6.97 -4.86
N ALA A 41 -5.08 7.16 -3.62
CA ALA A 41 -4.87 8.37 -2.84
C ALA A 41 -3.46 8.39 -2.21
N ASN A 42 -2.91 9.58 -2.02
CA ASN A 42 -1.61 9.79 -1.37
C ASN A 42 -1.79 9.88 0.16
N TYR A 43 -2.34 8.82 0.74
CA TYR A 43 -2.60 8.71 2.18
C TYR A 43 -1.60 7.79 2.85
N THR A 44 -1.44 7.98 4.16
CA THR A 44 -0.69 7.08 5.02
C THR A 44 -1.66 6.05 5.62
N PHE A 45 -1.49 4.78 5.26
CA PHE A 45 -2.28 3.68 5.80
C PHE A 45 -1.54 2.97 6.92
N LYS A 46 -2.15 2.87 8.10
CA LYS A 46 -1.61 2.09 9.22
C LYS A 46 -2.44 0.85 9.49
N PHE A 47 -1.78 -0.30 9.56
CA PHE A 47 -2.42 -1.59 9.81
C PHE A 47 -1.83 -2.28 11.05
N PRO A 48 -1.91 -1.68 12.26
CA PRO A 48 -1.15 -2.12 13.44
C PRO A 48 -1.48 -3.54 13.94
N SER A 49 -2.55 -4.17 13.46
CA SER A 49 -2.93 -5.54 13.83
C SER A 49 -2.89 -6.53 12.68
N LEU A 50 -2.42 -6.12 11.50
CA LEU A 50 -2.41 -6.97 10.32
C LEU A 50 -1.40 -8.11 10.49
N GLN A 51 -1.86 -9.32 10.25
CA GLN A 51 -1.09 -10.55 10.27
C GLN A 51 -1.01 -11.17 8.89
N ASP A 52 -2.08 -11.04 8.09
CA ASP A 52 -2.25 -11.76 6.83
C ASP A 52 -2.69 -10.83 5.70
N LEU A 53 -1.93 -10.83 4.60
CA LEU A 53 -2.25 -10.13 3.36
C LEU A 53 -2.25 -11.11 2.18
N SER A 54 -3.40 -11.32 1.55
CA SER A 54 -3.50 -12.13 0.33
C SER A 54 -3.81 -11.24 -0.88
N VAL A 55 -2.99 -11.34 -1.92
CA VAL A 55 -3.14 -10.66 -3.21
C VAL A 55 -3.04 -11.71 -4.31
N ILE A 56 -4.13 -12.41 -4.55
CA ILE A 56 -4.21 -13.56 -5.44
C ILE A 56 -5.08 -13.19 -6.64
N GLY A 57 -4.65 -13.59 -7.85
CA GLY A 57 -5.42 -13.30 -9.06
C GLY A 57 -5.52 -11.80 -9.40
N CYS A 58 -4.57 -10.97 -8.93
CA CYS A 58 -4.56 -9.52 -9.17
C CYS A 58 -3.39 -9.12 -10.11
N PRO A 59 -3.44 -9.47 -11.41
CA PRO A 59 -2.29 -9.35 -12.33
C PRO A 59 -1.82 -7.91 -12.57
N LYS A 60 -2.69 -6.90 -12.42
CA LYS A 60 -2.34 -5.49 -12.66
C LYS A 60 -1.88 -4.76 -11.40
N MET A 61 -1.94 -5.38 -10.23
CA MET A 61 -1.57 -4.76 -8.97
C MET A 61 -0.05 -4.77 -8.81
N LYS A 62 0.57 -3.61 -9.03
CA LYS A 62 2.04 -3.42 -9.01
C LYS A 62 2.54 -2.72 -7.75
N ILE A 63 1.65 -2.03 -7.05
CA ILE A 63 1.90 -1.34 -5.79
C ILE A 63 0.72 -1.59 -4.85
N PHE A 64 0.94 -1.47 -3.54
CA PHE A 64 -0.14 -1.51 -2.56
C PHE A 64 -0.89 -0.17 -2.54
N THR A 65 -0.20 0.95 -2.36
CA THR A 65 -0.78 2.30 -2.31
C THR A 65 0.17 3.31 -2.95
N LYS A 66 -0.35 4.43 -3.46
CA LYS A 66 0.51 5.54 -3.93
C LYS A 66 1.19 6.28 -2.77
N GLY A 67 0.53 6.31 -1.62
CA GLY A 67 1.08 6.89 -0.39
C GLY A 67 1.97 5.89 0.35
N GLU A 68 1.92 5.95 1.67
CA GLU A 68 2.71 5.08 2.55
C GLU A 68 1.81 4.04 3.21
N SER A 69 2.39 2.90 3.55
CA SER A 69 1.73 1.88 4.35
C SER A 69 2.67 1.40 5.45
N THR A 70 2.20 1.35 6.68
CA THR A 70 2.96 0.77 7.79
C THR A 70 2.24 -0.45 8.35
N THR A 71 2.96 -1.55 8.46
CA THR A 71 2.49 -2.79 9.08
C THR A 71 3.37 -3.18 10.27
N PRO A 72 2.88 -4.06 11.15
CA PRO A 72 3.73 -4.78 12.10
C PRO A 72 4.84 -5.54 11.38
N PRO A 73 5.94 -5.85 12.08
CA PRO A 73 6.91 -6.82 11.60
C PRO A 73 6.24 -8.19 11.42
N ARG A 74 6.64 -8.95 10.39
CA ARG A 74 6.21 -10.34 10.15
C ARG A 74 4.74 -10.50 9.73
N VAL A 75 4.24 -9.67 8.82
CA VAL A 75 2.98 -9.96 8.11
C VAL A 75 3.23 -11.08 7.09
N ASN A 76 2.36 -12.08 7.06
CA ASN A 76 2.30 -13.09 6.03
C ASN A 76 1.71 -12.49 4.75
N VAL A 77 2.47 -12.51 3.65
CA VAL A 77 2.03 -11.97 2.36
C VAL A 77 1.97 -13.08 1.33
N TRP A 78 0.77 -13.35 0.81
CA TRP A 78 0.55 -14.23 -0.33
C TRP A 78 0.35 -13.41 -1.60
N TYR A 79 1.17 -13.61 -2.62
CA TYR A 79 1.03 -12.89 -3.90
C TYR A 79 1.16 -13.82 -5.10
N GLY A 80 0.15 -13.89 -5.97
CA GLY A 80 0.24 -14.86 -7.05
C GLY A 80 -1.02 -15.13 -7.84
N ARG A 81 -1.05 -16.31 -8.46
CA ARG A 81 -2.28 -16.93 -8.98
C ARG A 81 -2.86 -17.93 -7.98
N SER A 82 -2.08 -18.35 -7.00
CA SER A 82 -2.38 -19.33 -5.97
C SER A 82 -1.68 -18.91 -4.68
N GLU A 83 -2.09 -19.49 -3.55
CA GLU A 83 -1.55 -19.20 -2.20
C GLU A 83 -0.13 -19.75 -1.98
N ASP A 84 0.57 -20.15 -3.03
CA ASP A 84 1.82 -20.89 -2.90
C ASP A 84 3.03 -19.96 -2.66
N LYS A 85 2.86 -18.64 -2.86
CA LYS A 85 3.93 -17.65 -2.76
C LYS A 85 3.80 -16.81 -1.49
N LEU A 86 4.28 -17.37 -0.37
CA LEU A 86 4.38 -16.69 0.92
C LEU A 86 5.70 -15.89 1.05
N ARG A 87 5.60 -14.67 1.58
CA ARG A 87 6.72 -13.84 2.05
C ARG A 87 6.39 -13.19 3.38
N TRP A 88 7.41 -12.85 4.16
CA TRP A 88 7.25 -12.03 5.35
C TRP A 88 7.50 -10.55 5.03
N SER A 89 6.59 -9.69 5.48
CA SER A 89 6.76 -8.24 5.39
C SER A 89 7.61 -7.71 6.55
N ASN A 90 8.61 -6.92 6.18
CA ASN A 90 9.43 -6.12 7.09
C ASN A 90 9.00 -4.65 7.07
N ASN A 91 7.70 -4.38 6.90
CA ASN A 91 6.96 -3.14 7.24
C ASN A 91 6.37 -2.38 6.04
N ASP A 92 7.00 -2.41 4.86
CA ASP A 92 6.51 -1.73 3.65
C ASP A 92 5.90 -2.69 2.62
N LEU A 93 4.58 -2.64 2.45
CA LEU A 93 3.84 -3.50 1.52
C LEU A 93 4.11 -3.16 0.05
N ASN A 94 4.43 -1.90 -0.24
CA ASN A 94 4.71 -1.45 -1.61
C ASN A 94 5.94 -2.16 -2.20
N THR A 95 7.05 -2.19 -1.46
CA THR A 95 8.30 -2.83 -1.86
C THR A 95 8.09 -4.32 -2.14
N ILE A 96 7.31 -5.00 -1.29
CA ILE A 96 7.05 -6.44 -1.41
C ILE A 96 6.24 -6.75 -2.67
N ILE A 97 5.16 -6.01 -2.91
CA ILE A 97 4.33 -6.20 -4.10
C ILE A 97 5.14 -5.91 -5.37
N GLN A 98 5.96 -4.86 -5.37
CA GLN A 98 6.82 -4.54 -6.50
C GLN A 98 7.83 -5.67 -6.78
N GLN A 99 8.50 -6.18 -5.75
CA GLN A 99 9.45 -7.29 -5.89
C GLN A 99 8.77 -8.57 -6.41
N LEU A 100 7.63 -8.94 -5.83
CA LEU A 100 6.88 -10.14 -6.22
C LEU A 100 6.32 -10.04 -7.64
N HIS A 101 6.00 -8.83 -8.09
CA HIS A 101 5.60 -8.59 -9.47
C HIS A 101 6.78 -8.78 -10.45
N GLN A 102 7.96 -8.24 -10.13
CA GLN A 102 9.16 -8.37 -10.96
C GLN A 102 9.62 -9.83 -11.10
N GLU A 103 9.54 -10.63 -10.04
CA GLU A 103 9.84 -12.07 -10.05
C GLU A 103 8.90 -12.88 -10.96
N LYS A 104 7.72 -12.34 -11.30
CA LYS A 104 6.70 -13.01 -12.12
C LYS A 104 6.80 -12.68 -13.62
N VAL A 105 7.50 -11.60 -13.96
CA VAL A 105 7.70 -11.12 -15.35
C VAL A 105 8.94 -11.76 -16.00
N ARG A 106 9.77 -12.45 -15.21
CA ARG A 106 10.94 -13.20 -15.68
C ARG A 106 10.56 -14.65 -16.01
#